data_AF-A0A0B1RZS0-F1
#
_entry.id   AF-A0A0B1RZS0-F1
#
_cell.length_a   1.000
_cell.length_b   1.000
_cell.length_c   1.000
_cell.angle_alpha   90.00
_cell.angle_beta   90.00
_cell.angle_gamma   90.00
#
_symmetry.space_group_name_H-M   'P 1'
#
loop_
_entity.id
_entity.type
_entity.pdbx_description
1 polymer ?
#
loop_
_entity_poly.entity_id
_entity_poly.type
_entity_poly.pdbx_seq_one_letter_code
_entity_poly.pdbx_strand_id
1 'polypeptide(L)'
;MGEYYPYSVIVAWMKKIADSIPETARVVDIGTSSEGRSITGLQFGRDTPNKKIVVIDAGIHAREWAAVHTAMYFINLIVNGREDDPKIRTYLENLVIYIFPVLNPDGYEYTRNDRTNPRVS
;
A
#
# COMPACT_ATOMS: atom_id res chain seq x y z
N MET A 1 -5.91 22.49 -4.04
CA MET A 1 -4.64 21.88 -3.57
C MET A 1 -4.96 20.74 -2.62
N GLY A 2 -4.65 19.50 -3.02
CA GLY A 2 -4.74 18.31 -2.18
C GLY A 2 -5.92 17.36 -2.49
N GLU A 3 -6.09 16.94 -3.74
CA GLU A 3 -7.00 15.83 -4.07
C GLU A 3 -6.32 14.51 -3.69
N TYR A 4 -6.72 13.93 -2.56
CA TYR A 4 -6.29 12.59 -2.14
C TYR A 4 -7.21 11.55 -2.79
N TYR A 5 -6.62 10.46 -3.30
CA TYR A 5 -7.37 9.42 -3.99
C TYR A 5 -8.31 8.66 -3.02
N PRO A 6 -9.55 8.34 -3.43
CA PRO A 6 -10.38 7.40 -2.69
C PRO A 6 -9.64 6.08 -2.43
N TYR A 7 -9.92 5.42 -1.31
CA TYR A 7 -9.36 4.11 -0.98
C TYR A 7 -9.58 3.10 -2.11
N SER A 8 -10.76 3.11 -2.72
CA SER A 8 -11.08 2.27 -3.87
C SER A 8 -10.14 2.51 -5.06
N VAL A 9 -9.70 3.75 -5.30
CA VAL A 9 -8.74 4.09 -6.35
C VAL A 9 -7.34 3.59 -6.01
N ILE A 10 -6.92 3.69 -4.74
CA ILE A 10 -5.64 3.14 -4.28
C ILE A 10 -5.62 1.61 -4.46
N VAL A 11 -6.70 0.92 -4.07
CA VAL A 11 -6.84 -0.53 -4.26
C VAL A 11 -6.85 -0.91 -5.73
N ALA A 12 -7.59 -0.19 -6.58
CA ALA A 12 -7.62 -0.45 -8.02
C ALA A 12 -6.24 -0.26 -8.66
N TRP A 13 -5.49 0.76 -8.24
CA TRP A 13 -4.12 0.99 -8.67
C TRP A 13 -3.17 -0.15 -8.26
N MET A 14 -3.26 -0.63 -7.01
CA MET A 14 -2.47 -1.79 -6.56
C MET A 14 -2.79 -3.05 -7.35
N LYS A 15 -4.07 -3.32 -7.62
CA LYS A 15 -4.50 -4.45 -8.47
C LYS A 15 -3.91 -4.35 -9.87
N LYS A 16 -3.99 -3.18 -10.49
CA LYS A 16 -3.41 -2.94 -11.82
C LYS A 16 -1.90 -3.18 -11.84
N ILE A 17 -1.17 -2.81 -10.78
CA ILE A 17 0.27 -3.11 -10.67
C ILE A 17 0.49 -4.61 -10.62
N ALA A 18 -0.19 -5.32 -9.71
CA ALA A 18 -0.02 -6.77 -9.58
C ALA A 18 -0.34 -7.52 -10.90
N ASP A 19 -1.38 -7.09 -11.61
CA ASP A 19 -1.76 -7.66 -12.91
C ASP A 19 -0.70 -7.40 -14.00
N SER A 20 0.05 -6.28 -13.90
CA SER A 20 1.08 -5.92 -14.87
C SER A 20 2.42 -6.62 -14.66
N ILE A 21 2.72 -7.06 -13.43
CA ILE A 21 3.96 -7.74 -13.04
C ILE A 21 3.70 -8.94 -12.12
N PRO A 22 2.88 -9.93 -12.55
CA PRO A 22 2.38 -11.00 -11.69
C PRO A 22 3.46 -11.97 -11.18
N GLU A 23 4.62 -12.00 -11.83
CA GLU A 23 5.79 -12.75 -11.38
C GLU A 23 6.48 -12.10 -10.17
N THR A 24 6.30 -10.80 -10.00
CA THR A 24 7.00 -9.98 -9.00
C THR A 24 6.07 -9.49 -7.88
N ALA A 25 4.81 -9.15 -8.20
CA ALA A 25 3.87 -8.54 -7.27
C ALA A 25 2.55 -9.30 -7.17
N ARG A 26 1.95 -9.29 -5.97
CA ARG A 26 0.62 -9.85 -5.70
C ARG A 26 -0.16 -8.94 -4.76
N VAL A 27 -1.47 -8.86 -4.98
CA VAL A 27 -2.36 -8.24 -4.01
C VAL A 27 -2.61 -9.19 -2.85
N VAL A 28 -2.55 -8.67 -1.63
CA VAL A 28 -2.83 -9.43 -0.41
C VAL A 28 -3.85 -8.70 0.44
N ASP A 29 -4.79 -9.46 1.01
CA ASP A 29 -5.76 -8.97 1.98
C ASP A 29 -5.43 -9.59 3.34
N ILE A 30 -5.27 -8.75 4.37
CA ILE A 30 -4.90 -9.21 5.73
C ILE A 30 -6.08 -9.24 6.70
N GLY A 31 -7.25 -8.79 6.26
CA GLY A 31 -8.45 -8.74 7.07
C GLY A 31 -9.48 -7.76 6.53
N THR A 32 -10.47 -7.48 7.37
CA THR A 32 -11.59 -6.60 7.05
C THR A 32 -11.74 -5.58 8.18
N SER A 33 -12.00 -4.32 7.83
CA SER A 33 -12.28 -3.24 8.76
C SER A 33 -13.65 -3.39 9.42
N SER A 34 -13.93 -2.54 10.43
CA SER A 34 -15.20 -2.54 11.15
C SER A 34 -16.40 -2.21 10.25
N GLU A 35 -16.23 -1.36 9.23
CA GLU A 35 -17.27 -1.05 8.24
C GLU A 35 -17.27 -2.00 7.02
N GLY A 36 -16.51 -3.10 7.06
CA GLY A 36 -16.56 -4.14 6.04
C GLY A 36 -15.63 -3.94 4.84
N ARG A 37 -14.66 -3.02 4.90
CA ARG A 37 -13.68 -2.81 3.81
C ARG A 37 -12.48 -3.74 4.00
N SER A 38 -12.05 -4.44 2.96
CA SER A 38 -10.80 -5.22 3.00
C SER A 38 -9.61 -4.32 3.31
N ILE A 39 -8.69 -4.80 4.14
CA ILE A 39 -7.40 -4.17 4.37
C ILE A 39 -6.41 -4.78 3.37
N THR A 40 -6.30 -4.10 2.23
CA THR A 40 -5.52 -4.57 1.07
C THR A 40 -4.13 -3.93 1.02
N GLY A 41 -3.13 -4.73 0.64
CA GLY A 41 -1.76 -4.29 0.36
C GLY A 41 -1.14 -5.01 -0.85
N LEU A 42 0.14 -4.71 -1.11
CA LEU A 42 0.96 -5.36 -2.13
C LEU A 42 2.10 -6.15 -1.49
N GLN A 43 2.24 -7.39 -1.94
CA GLN A 43 3.41 -8.23 -1.71
C GLN A 43 4.34 -8.16 -2.93
N PHE A 44 5.63 -7.96 -2.69
CA PHE A 44 6.68 -8.09 -3.69
C PHE A 44 7.63 -9.23 -3.35
N GLY A 45 8.06 -9.95 -4.38
CA GLY A 45 8.93 -11.11 -4.25
C GLY A 45 8.17 -12.40 -3.87
N ARG A 46 8.84 -13.53 -4.08
CA ARG A 46 8.27 -14.85 -3.80
C ARG A 46 8.41 -15.19 -2.32
N ASP A 47 7.27 -15.39 -1.65
CA ASP A 47 7.26 -15.91 -0.28
C ASP A 47 7.76 -17.36 -0.27
N THR A 48 8.93 -17.56 0.33
CA THR A 48 9.57 -18.87 0.49
C THR A 48 10.14 -18.93 1.91
N PRO A 49 10.16 -20.10 2.58
CA PRO A 49 10.51 -20.21 4.00
C PRO A 49 11.87 -19.62 4.40
N ASN A 50 12.80 -19.47 3.45
CA ASN A 50 14.16 -18.99 3.70
C ASN A 50 14.36 -17.49 3.45
N LYS A 51 13.34 -16.77 2.96
CA LYS A 51 13.45 -15.33 2.71
C LYS A 51 13.00 -14.52 3.92
N LYS A 52 13.69 -13.41 4.14
CA LYS A 52 13.33 -12.46 5.20
C LYS A 52 12.14 -11.64 4.76
N ILE A 53 11.22 -11.40 5.70
CA ILE A 53 10.02 -10.59 5.45
C ILE A 53 10.27 -9.17 5.95
N VAL A 54 9.93 -8.19 5.12
CA VAL A 54 9.87 -6.77 5.47
C VAL A 54 8.43 -6.31 5.31
N VAL A 55 7.89 -5.68 6.34
CA VAL A 55 6.54 -5.08 6.30
C VAL A 55 6.71 -3.56 6.40
N ILE A 56 6.11 -2.86 5.45
CA ILE A 56 5.96 -1.40 5.47
C ILE A 56 4.47 -1.13 5.64
N ASP A 57 4.08 -0.76 6.86
CA ASP A 57 2.77 -0.19 7.09
C ASP A 57 2.81 1.34 6.96
N ALA A 58 1.70 1.88 6.47
CA ALA A 58 1.44 3.30 6.50
C ALA A 58 0.01 3.54 6.99
N GLY A 59 -0.19 4.61 7.76
CA GLY A 59 -1.51 5.05 8.19
C GLY A 59 -2.05 4.36 9.45
N ILE A 60 -1.18 4.00 10.41
CA ILE A 60 -1.63 3.63 11.78
C ILE A 60 -2.39 4.81 12.42
N HIS A 61 -1.99 6.06 12.12
CA HIS A 61 -2.76 7.24 12.49
C HIS A 61 -3.50 7.83 11.27
N ALA A 62 -4.82 7.92 11.35
CA ALA A 62 -5.72 8.41 10.29
C ALA A 62 -5.44 9.85 9.77
N ARG A 63 -4.46 10.56 10.36
CA ARG A 63 -4.05 11.92 10.00
C ARG A 63 -2.68 12.01 9.32
N GLU A 64 -2.01 10.89 9.05
CA GLU A 64 -0.70 10.89 8.39
C GLU A 64 -0.82 10.61 6.90
N TRP A 65 -1.41 11.54 6.15
CA TRP A 65 -1.48 11.45 4.68
C TRP A 65 -0.08 11.34 4.03
N ALA A 66 0.96 11.88 4.68
CA ALA A 66 2.35 11.72 4.26
C ALA A 66 2.82 10.25 4.27
N ALA A 67 2.34 9.44 5.21
CA ALA A 67 2.68 8.01 5.30
C ALA A 67 2.09 7.24 4.11
N VAL A 68 0.83 7.50 3.76
CA VAL A 68 0.16 6.88 2.59
C VAL A 68 0.92 7.20 1.30
N HIS A 69 1.27 8.46 1.09
CA HIS A 69 2.05 8.89 -0.08
C HIS A 69 3.45 8.26 -0.10
N THR A 70 4.08 8.11 1.06
CA THR A 70 5.38 7.45 1.18
C THR A 70 5.29 5.96 0.81
N ALA A 71 4.27 5.24 1.27
CA ALA A 71 4.04 3.85 0.89
C ALA A 71 3.78 3.70 -0.62
N MET A 72 2.95 4.57 -1.20
CA MET A 72 2.72 4.59 -2.65
C MET A 72 4.01 4.90 -3.44
N TYR A 73 4.84 5.82 -2.93
CA TYR A 73 6.13 6.13 -3.53
C TYR A 73 7.08 4.94 -3.50
N PHE A 74 7.16 4.20 -2.38
CA PHE A 74 7.96 2.98 -2.30
C PHE A 74 7.49 1.91 -3.26
N ILE A 75 6.18 1.70 -3.39
CA ILE A 75 5.61 0.80 -4.40
C ILE A 75 6.09 1.22 -5.80
N ASN A 76 6.00 2.51 -6.12
CA ASN A 76 6.40 3.01 -7.43
C ASN A 76 7.92 2.87 -7.68
N LEU A 77 8.75 3.10 -6.67
CA LEU A 77 10.19 2.88 -6.75
C LEU A 77 10.52 1.43 -7.06
N ILE A 78 9.91 0.49 -6.35
CA ILE A 78 10.11 -0.95 -6.57
C ILE A 78 9.68 -1.31 -7.99
N VAL A 79 8.49 -0.88 -8.42
CA VAL A 79 7.97 -1.19 -9.76
C VAL A 79 8.89 -0.67 -10.85
N ASN A 80 9.32 0.60 -10.79
CA ASN A 80 10.12 1.18 -11.87
C ASN A 80 11.58 0.72 -11.86
N GLY A 81 12.19 0.50 -10.69
CA GLY A 81 13.59 0.10 -10.62
C GLY A 81 13.82 -1.42 -10.60
N ARG A 82 12.77 -2.25 -10.71
CA ARG A 82 12.90 -3.72 -10.69
C ARG A 82 13.83 -4.29 -11.77
N GLU A 83 13.96 -3.62 -12.91
CA GLU A 83 14.78 -4.09 -14.04
C GLU A 83 16.17 -3.43 -14.04
N ASP A 84 16.21 -2.12 -13.79
CA ASP A 84 17.40 -1.29 -13.98
C ASP A 84 18.22 -1.03 -12.71
N ASP A 85 17.62 -1.14 -11.51
CA ASP A 85 18.32 -0.90 -10.24
C ASP A 85 18.79 -2.22 -9.61
N PRO A 86 20.10 -2.50 -9.59
CA PRO A 86 20.65 -3.74 -9.03
C PRO A 86 20.38 -3.89 -7.52
N LYS A 87 20.20 -2.79 -6.78
CA LYS A 87 19.83 -2.85 -5.35
C LYS A 87 18.39 -3.33 -5.18
N ILE A 88 17.45 -2.80 -5.97
CA ILE A 88 16.04 -3.22 -5.91
C ILE A 88 15.91 -4.69 -6.30
N ARG A 89 16.63 -5.12 -7.34
CA ARG A 89 16.71 -6.55 -7.70
C ARG A 89 17.21 -7.42 -6.56
N THR A 90 18.32 -7.03 -5.94
CA THR A 90 18.89 -7.75 -4.78
C THR A 90 17.87 -7.84 -3.64
N TYR A 91 17.10 -6.78 -3.39
CA TYR A 91 16.03 -6.82 -2.39
C TYR A 91 14.92 -7.79 -2.77
N LEU A 92 14.42 -7.77 -4.01
CA LEU A 92 13.38 -8.69 -4.48
C LEU A 92 13.84 -10.17 -4.51
N GLU A 93 15.14 -10.40 -4.72
CA GLU A 93 15.75 -11.71 -4.69
C GLU A 93 15.86 -12.27 -3.26
N ASN A 94 16.16 -11.44 -2.27
CA ASN A 94 16.46 -11.89 -0.90
C ASN A 94 15.33 -11.67 0.11
N LEU A 95 14.39 -10.78 -0.20
CA LEU A 95 13.32 -10.36 0.70
C LEU A 95 11.95 -10.67 0.12
N VAL A 96 10.96 -10.70 1.02
CA VAL A 96 9.54 -10.58 0.70
C VAL A 96 9.07 -9.27 1.31
N ILE A 97 8.61 -8.34 0.49
CA ILE A 97 8.24 -6.99 0.94
C ILE A 97 6.73 -6.87 0.90
N TYR A 98 6.10 -6.63 2.04
CA TYR A 98 4.68 -6.32 2.13
C TYR A 98 4.51 -4.83 2.37
N ILE A 99 3.65 -4.18 1.58
CA ILE A 99 3.34 -2.76 1.72
C ILE A 99 1.83 -2.60 1.89
N PHE A 100 1.42 -2.01 3.01
CA PHE A 100 0.03 -1.71 3.33
C PHE A 100 -0.16 -0.19 3.38
N PRO A 101 -0.64 0.45 2.30
CA PRO A 101 -0.74 1.91 2.25
C PRO A 101 -1.77 2.49 3.23
N VAL A 102 -2.81 1.71 3.55
CA VAL A 102 -3.92 2.14 4.42
C VAL A 102 -4.37 0.97 5.30
N LEU A 103 -3.93 0.95 6.55
CA LEU A 103 -4.39 -0.05 7.53
C LEU A 103 -5.78 0.25 8.13
N ASN A 104 -6.20 1.52 8.14
CA ASN A 104 -7.52 1.96 8.59
C ASN A 104 -8.31 2.60 7.43
N PRO A 105 -8.91 1.80 6.52
CA PRO A 105 -9.62 2.31 5.35
C PRO A 105 -10.86 3.12 5.72
N ASP A 106 -11.51 2.81 6.84
CA ASP A 106 -12.73 3.49 7.30
C ASP A 106 -12.40 4.92 7.75
N GLY A 107 -11.38 5.07 8.62
CA GLY A 107 -10.92 6.39 9.07
C GLY A 107 -10.33 7.23 7.93
N TYR A 108 -9.67 6.59 6.96
CA TYR A 108 -9.17 7.26 5.75
C TYR A 108 -10.32 7.83 4.91
N GLU A 109 -11.35 7.04 4.61
CA GLU A 109 -12.51 7.53 3.87
C GLU A 109 -13.30 8.59 4.64
N TYR A 110 -13.47 8.41 5.95
CA TYR A 110 -14.13 9.41 6.80
C TYR A 110 -13.41 10.76 6.71
N THR A 111 -12.10 10.80 6.97
CA THR A 111 -11.31 12.06 6.95
C THR A 111 -11.17 12.67 5.55
N ARG A 112 -11.25 11.85 4.49
CA ARG A 112 -11.24 12.30 3.09
C ARG A 112 -12.56 12.98 2.71
N ASN A 113 -13.69 12.43 3.15
CA ASN A 113 -15.03 12.94 2.85
C ASN A 113 -15.46 14.09 3.78
N ASP A 114 -14.95 14.13 5.02
CA ASP A 114 -15.27 15.15 6.03
C ASP A 114 -14.45 16.45 5.86
N ARG A 115 -14.46 17.02 4.65
CA ARG A 115 -13.89 18.35 4.36
C ARG A 115 -14.91 19.48 4.41
N THR A 116 -16.17 19.18 4.73
CA THR A 116 -17.25 20.18 4.85
C THR A 116 -17.73 20.43 6.28
N ASN A 117 -17.19 19.77 7.31
CA ASN A 117 -17.59 20.06 8.69
C ASN A 117 -16.40 20.43 9.60
N PRO A 118 -16.10 21.73 9.78
CA PRO A 118 -15.10 22.21 10.74
C PRO A 118 -15.59 22.12 12.20
N ARG A 119 -16.32 21.06 12.57
CA ARG A 119 -16.85 20.86 13.92
C ARG A 119 -16.82 19.39 14.31
N VAL A 120 -15.68 18.98 14.88
CA VAL A 120 -15.69 18.05 15.99
C VAL A 120 -15.63 18.87 17.27
N SER A 121 -16.68 18.74 18.09
CA SER A 121 -16.80 19.32 19.44
C SER A 121 -15.74 18.78 20.38
#